data_AF-A0AAD5DDF3-F1
#
_entry.id   AF-A0AAD5DDF3-F1
#
_cell.length_a   1.000
_cell.length_b   1.000
_cell.length_c   1.000
_cell.angle_alpha   90.00
_cell.angle_beta   90.00
_cell.angle_gamma   90.00
#
_symmetry.space_group_name_H-M   'P 1'
#
loop_
_entity.id
_entity.type
_entity.pdbx_description
1 polymer ?
#
loop_
_entity_poly.entity_id
_entity_poly.type
_entity_poly.pdbx_seq_one_letter_code
_entity_poly.pdbx_strand_id
1 'polypeptide(L)'
;MAGLQGARQAALAQPVRPAAALLPRLATRHRPLTTAAAAADPADPYWADADKPKVNVYSAYTIYKGSAAMALKVIKPTWQQIGSGLAIEREGTVLLEFAKSTGPRSYAWDQKETFGLSALECASVLENADKHQPMSFVHDPYKGGEGEGRIIKTLRVSPAKEQGWGFNVAVKEGGSDKASIYCSVSDAELRLIKTLLTFLVPRLLGFDEHFQGAPSVLEASQGAAGEAGGAPF
;
A
#
# COMPACT_ATOMS: atom_id res chain seq x y z
N MET A 1 78.61 -48.37 -14.49
CA MET A 1 77.38 -48.71 -15.24
C MET A 1 76.63 -47.40 -15.45
N ALA A 2 76.80 -46.65 -16.55
CA ALA A 2 76.24 -46.87 -17.89
C ALA A 2 74.73 -47.18 -17.82
N GLY A 3 73.78 -46.46 -18.41
CA GLY A 3 73.77 -45.41 -19.43
C GLY A 3 72.45 -45.54 -20.24
N LEU A 4 72.09 -44.50 -20.99
CA LEU A 4 71.10 -44.42 -22.09
C LEU A 4 69.59 -44.26 -21.73
N GLN A 5 69.00 -43.09 -22.05
CA GLN A 5 68.25 -42.72 -23.28
C GLN A 5 66.82 -43.30 -23.29
N GLY A 6 65.73 -42.57 -23.53
CA GLY A 6 65.52 -41.36 -24.31
C GLY A 6 64.56 -41.71 -25.45
N ALA A 7 63.30 -41.24 -25.41
CA ALA A 7 62.45 -41.08 -26.59
C ALA A 7 61.24 -40.19 -26.28
N ARG A 8 61.30 -38.96 -26.78
CA ARG A 8 60.14 -38.09 -27.01
C ARG A 8 59.39 -38.64 -28.22
N GLN A 9 58.07 -38.77 -28.13
CA GLN A 9 57.20 -38.75 -29.32
C GLN A 9 56.21 -37.60 -29.20
N ALA A 10 56.28 -36.73 -30.21
CA ALA A 10 55.39 -35.62 -30.45
C ALA A 10 54.07 -36.15 -31.03
N ALA A 11 52.95 -35.80 -30.39
CA ALA A 11 51.63 -35.96 -30.99
C ALA A 11 51.25 -34.63 -31.65
N LEU A 12 51.07 -34.68 -32.97
CA LEU A 12 50.61 -33.58 -33.83
C LEU A 12 49.32 -32.97 -33.30
N ALA A 13 49.34 -31.66 -33.07
CA ALA A 13 48.16 -30.84 -32.91
C ALA A 13 47.39 -30.75 -34.24
N GLN A 14 46.13 -31.19 -34.26
CA GLN A 14 45.21 -30.90 -35.35
C GLN A 14 44.55 -29.53 -35.14
N PRO A 15 44.36 -28.72 -36.19
CA PRO A 15 43.78 -27.39 -36.07
C PRO A 15 42.27 -27.47 -35.83
N VAL A 16 41.84 -27.02 -34.65
CA VAL A 16 40.42 -26.77 -34.35
C VAL A 16 39.99 -25.55 -35.16
N ARG A 17 39.12 -25.78 -36.14
CA ARG A 17 38.47 -24.74 -36.95
C ARG A 17 37.63 -23.82 -36.04
N PRO A 18 37.61 -22.50 -36.29
CA PRO A 18 36.71 -21.61 -35.57
C PRO A 18 35.26 -21.93 -35.97
N ALA A 19 34.41 -22.24 -34.99
CA ALA A 19 32.97 -22.27 -35.19
C ALA A 19 32.51 -20.84 -35.51
N ALA A 20 32.08 -20.63 -36.75
CA ALA A 20 31.49 -19.37 -37.19
C ALA A 20 30.24 -19.07 -36.35
N ALA A 21 30.27 -17.93 -35.66
CA ALA A 21 29.11 -17.37 -34.97
C ALA A 21 28.01 -17.11 -36.00
N LEU A 22 26.90 -17.86 -35.89
CA LEU A 22 25.69 -17.63 -36.66
C LEU A 22 24.97 -16.42 -36.03
N LEU A 23 25.22 -15.22 -36.56
CA LEU A 23 24.43 -14.03 -36.22
C LEU A 23 23.01 -14.21 -36.76
N PRO A 24 21.95 -14.00 -35.95
CA PRO A 24 20.60 -13.92 -36.50
C PRO A 24 20.48 -12.63 -37.34
N ARG A 25 20.14 -12.78 -38.62
CA ARG A 25 19.75 -11.66 -39.49
C ARG A 25 18.53 -10.97 -38.88
N LEU A 26 18.69 -9.75 -38.39
CA LEU A 26 17.57 -8.83 -38.16
C LEU A 26 16.90 -8.56 -39.51
N ALA A 27 15.73 -9.16 -39.73
CA ALA A 27 14.83 -8.72 -40.78
C ALA A 27 14.10 -7.46 -40.26
N THR A 28 14.53 -6.28 -40.70
CA THR A 28 13.83 -5.03 -40.45
C THR A 28 12.49 -5.06 -41.19
N ARG A 29 11.44 -5.57 -40.54
CA ARG A 29 10.07 -5.38 -41.02
C ARG A 29 9.67 -3.94 -40.70
N HIS A 30 9.74 -3.07 -41.70
CA HIS A 30 9.04 -1.80 -41.66
C HIS A 30 7.54 -2.08 -41.58
N ARG A 31 6.98 -1.96 -40.38
CA ARG A 31 5.53 -1.94 -40.16
C ARG A 31 5.04 -0.55 -40.59
N PRO A 32 4.14 -0.43 -41.58
CA PRO A 32 3.55 0.85 -41.91
C PRO A 32 2.78 1.36 -40.68
N LEU A 33 3.04 2.62 -40.31
CA LEU A 33 2.31 3.32 -39.26
C LEU A 33 0.93 3.67 -39.82
N THR A 34 -0.01 2.73 -39.76
CA THR A 34 -1.43 3.04 -39.97
C THR A 34 -1.94 3.73 -38.72
N THR A 35 -2.06 5.05 -38.76
CA THR A 35 -2.84 5.87 -37.82
C THR A 35 -4.32 5.56 -38.00
N ALA A 36 -4.76 4.43 -37.46
CA ALA A 36 -6.13 4.26 -37.01
C ALA A 36 -6.08 4.42 -35.49
N ALA A 37 -6.29 5.64 -35.01
CA ALA A 37 -6.69 5.84 -33.64
C ALA A 37 -8.06 5.16 -33.51
N ALA A 38 -8.05 3.88 -33.11
CA ALA A 38 -9.23 3.27 -32.54
C ALA A 38 -9.62 4.17 -31.37
N ALA A 39 -10.79 4.79 -31.46
CA ALA A 39 -11.41 5.43 -30.32
C ALA A 39 -11.41 4.37 -29.21
N ALA A 40 -10.59 4.60 -28.17
CA ALA A 40 -10.64 3.77 -27.00
C ALA A 40 -12.08 3.90 -26.48
N ASP A 41 -12.81 2.77 -26.43
CA ASP A 41 -13.99 2.66 -25.60
C ASP A 41 -13.66 3.28 -24.24
N PRO A 42 -14.58 4.05 -23.61
CA PRO A 42 -14.34 4.65 -22.32
C PRO A 42 -13.82 3.55 -21.41
N ALA A 43 -12.56 3.67 -21.01
CA ALA A 43 -11.79 2.56 -20.45
C ALA A 43 -12.64 1.85 -19.40
N ASP A 44 -12.87 0.55 -19.61
CA ASP A 44 -13.52 -0.31 -18.64
C ASP A 44 -12.97 0.04 -17.25
N PRO A 45 -13.84 0.28 -16.26
CA PRO A 45 -13.39 0.73 -14.94
C PRO A 45 -12.34 -0.24 -14.41
N TYR A 46 -11.44 0.20 -13.51
CA TYR A 46 -10.29 -0.61 -13.09
C TYR A 46 -10.65 -2.03 -12.62
N TRP A 47 -11.88 -2.25 -12.14
CA TRP A 47 -12.43 -3.54 -11.73
C TRP A 47 -12.98 -4.43 -12.88
N ALA A 48 -13.15 -3.89 -14.08
CA ALA A 48 -13.62 -4.58 -15.30
C ALA A 48 -12.47 -5.06 -16.20
N ASP A 49 -11.22 -4.73 -15.84
CA ASP A 49 -10.00 -5.26 -16.48
C ASP A 49 -9.98 -6.79 -16.43
N ALA A 50 -10.10 -7.42 -17.61
CA ALA A 50 -10.16 -8.87 -17.76
C ALA A 50 -8.91 -9.59 -17.26
N ASP A 51 -7.76 -8.90 -17.21
CA ASP A 51 -6.48 -9.45 -16.76
C ASP A 51 -6.30 -9.36 -15.24
N LYS A 52 -7.22 -8.71 -14.51
CA LYS A 52 -7.15 -8.59 -13.06
C LYS A 52 -7.84 -9.74 -12.32
N PRO A 53 -7.35 -10.10 -11.12
CA PRO A 53 -8.00 -11.12 -10.30
C PRO A 53 -9.42 -10.68 -9.93
N LYS A 54 -10.42 -11.49 -10.30
CA LYS A 54 -11.84 -11.31 -9.88
C LYS A 54 -12.08 -11.74 -8.43
N VAL A 55 -11.03 -11.81 -7.62
CA VAL A 55 -11.04 -12.30 -6.25
C VAL A 55 -10.48 -11.23 -5.31
N ASN A 56 -10.89 -11.28 -4.05
CA ASN A 56 -10.33 -10.40 -3.04
C ASN A 56 -8.85 -10.70 -2.84
N VAL A 57 -8.01 -9.70 -3.10
CA VAL A 57 -6.58 -9.74 -2.78
C VAL A 57 -6.37 -9.13 -1.40
N TYR A 58 -5.82 -9.92 -0.49
CA TYR A 58 -5.47 -9.48 0.86
C TYR A 58 -3.96 -9.27 0.95
N SER A 59 -3.55 -8.11 1.43
CA SER A 59 -2.15 -7.77 1.66
C SER A 59 -1.99 -7.13 3.04
N ALA A 60 -0.84 -7.37 3.66
CA ALA A 60 -0.50 -6.82 4.96
C ALA A 60 1.01 -6.59 5.06
N TYR A 61 1.41 -5.50 5.69
CA TYR A 61 2.78 -5.28 6.14
C TYR A 61 2.88 -5.56 7.63
N THR A 62 3.73 -6.50 8.05
CA THR A 62 3.83 -6.91 9.47
C THR A 62 5.23 -6.71 10.00
N ILE A 63 5.32 -6.07 11.17
CA ILE A 63 6.54 -5.86 11.95
C ILE A 63 6.54 -6.85 13.11
N TYR A 64 7.62 -7.62 13.26
CA TYR A 64 7.80 -8.59 14.32
C TYR A 64 8.94 -8.14 15.25
N LYS A 65 8.64 -7.91 16.54
CA LYS A 65 9.61 -7.55 17.58
C LYS A 65 9.58 -8.55 18.73
N GLY A 66 10.51 -8.42 19.68
CA GLY A 66 10.64 -9.37 20.79
C GLY A 66 9.39 -9.47 21.68
N SER A 67 8.75 -8.33 21.98
CA SER A 67 7.60 -8.25 22.89
C SER A 67 6.23 -8.22 22.21
N ALA A 68 6.16 -7.84 20.94
CA ALA A 68 4.91 -7.71 20.20
C ALA A 68 5.14 -7.78 18.68
N ALA A 69 4.06 -7.99 17.94
CA ALA A 69 3.99 -7.78 16.51
C ALA A 69 2.89 -6.77 16.18
N MET A 70 3.07 -6.02 15.09
CA MET A 70 2.10 -5.08 14.56
C MET A 70 1.90 -5.32 13.07
N ALA A 71 0.66 -5.52 12.63
CA ALA A 71 0.31 -5.62 11.21
C ALA A 71 -0.48 -4.39 10.76
N LEU A 72 -0.16 -3.89 9.57
CA LEU A 72 -0.86 -2.83 8.88
C LEU A 72 -1.61 -3.44 7.68
N LYS A 73 -2.93 -3.29 7.70
CA LYS A 73 -3.88 -3.81 6.71
C LYS A 73 -4.75 -2.67 6.19
N VAL A 74 -5.47 -2.92 5.10
CA VAL A 74 -6.38 -1.94 4.50
C VAL A 74 -7.79 -2.51 4.44
N ILE A 75 -8.75 -1.75 4.94
CA ILE A 75 -10.18 -1.94 4.70
C ILE A 75 -10.57 -0.96 3.61
N LYS A 76 -11.05 -1.47 2.48
CA LYS A 76 -11.44 -0.65 1.32
C LYS A 76 -12.65 0.24 1.64
N PRO A 77 -12.78 1.40 0.97
CA PRO A 77 -14.03 2.15 0.97
C PRO A 77 -15.17 1.28 0.41
N THR A 78 -16.40 1.60 0.82
CA THR A 78 -17.61 1.04 0.20
C THR A 78 -18.36 2.13 -0.54
N TRP A 79 -19.09 1.70 -1.58
CA TRP A 79 -19.77 2.58 -2.52
C TRP A 79 -21.25 2.25 -2.54
N GLN A 80 -22.07 3.28 -2.70
CA GLN A 80 -23.49 3.19 -2.93
C GLN A 80 -23.80 3.68 -4.34
N GLN A 81 -24.68 2.96 -5.05
CA GLN A 81 -25.21 3.39 -6.34
C GLN A 81 -26.13 4.60 -6.14
N ILE A 82 -25.87 5.69 -6.84
CA ILE A 82 -26.69 6.90 -6.87
C ILE A 82 -27.05 7.26 -8.31
N GLY A 83 -28.29 6.94 -8.72
CA GLY A 83 -28.70 7.10 -10.13
C GLY A 83 -27.80 6.28 -11.06
N SER A 84 -27.13 6.95 -12.00
CA SER A 84 -26.15 6.35 -12.90
C SER A 84 -24.71 6.33 -12.36
N GLY A 85 -24.44 6.94 -11.21
CA GLY A 85 -23.10 7.07 -10.63
C GLY A 85 -22.89 6.29 -9.34
N LEU A 86 -21.66 6.36 -8.82
CA LEU A 86 -21.29 5.82 -7.52
C LEU A 86 -20.89 6.95 -6.58
N ALA A 87 -21.34 6.88 -5.33
CA ALA A 87 -20.88 7.72 -4.24
C ALA A 87 -20.24 6.85 -3.15
N ILE A 88 -19.27 7.40 -2.43
CA ILE A 88 -18.70 6.73 -1.25
C ILE A 88 -19.77 6.68 -0.17
N GLU A 89 -20.10 5.47 0.29
CA GLU A 89 -20.97 5.25 1.43
C GLU A 89 -20.17 5.27 2.74
N ARG A 90 -18.96 4.68 2.72
CA ARG A 90 -18.04 4.66 3.84
C ARG A 90 -16.62 4.74 3.33
N GLU A 91 -15.84 5.67 3.89
CA GLU A 91 -14.41 5.77 3.60
C GLU A 91 -13.65 4.49 3.98
N GLY A 92 -12.53 4.27 3.31
CA GLY A 92 -11.58 3.25 3.68
C GLY A 92 -10.90 3.53 5.02
N THR A 93 -10.24 2.52 5.57
CA THR A 93 -9.50 2.64 6.83
C THR A 93 -8.23 1.81 6.77
N VAL A 94 -7.15 2.31 7.35
CA VAL A 94 -5.97 1.49 7.64
C VAL A 94 -6.21 0.78 8.97
N LEU A 95 -6.25 -0.55 8.94
CA LEU A 95 -6.42 -1.36 10.15
C LEU A 95 -5.05 -1.73 10.70
N LEU A 96 -4.76 -1.31 11.92
CA LEU A 96 -3.63 -1.78 12.71
C LEU A 96 -4.07 -2.94 13.60
N GLU A 97 -3.30 -4.02 13.61
CA GLU A 97 -3.47 -5.16 14.51
C GLU A 97 -2.21 -5.33 15.35
N PHE A 98 -2.36 -5.46 16.67
CA PHE A 98 -1.27 -5.64 17.62
C PHE A 98 -1.43 -6.96 18.35
N ALA A 99 -0.38 -7.79 18.37
CA ALA A 99 -0.37 -9.05 19.10
C ALA A 99 0.82 -9.11 20.07
N LYS A 100 0.58 -9.57 21.30
CA LYS A 100 1.65 -9.80 22.28
C LYS A 100 2.47 -11.04 21.88
N SER A 101 3.77 -11.00 22.15
CA SER A 101 4.65 -12.17 22.01
C SER A 101 4.26 -13.25 23.02
N THR A 102 4.19 -14.49 22.57
CA THR A 102 3.99 -15.69 23.42
C THR A 102 5.27 -16.52 23.53
N GLY A 103 6.32 -16.14 22.81
CA GLY A 103 7.62 -16.82 22.79
C GLY A 103 8.48 -16.36 21.61
N PRO A 104 9.67 -16.93 21.43
CA PRO A 104 10.54 -16.58 20.32
C PRO A 104 9.82 -16.73 18.96
N ARG A 105 9.61 -15.60 18.27
CA ARG A 105 8.92 -15.54 16.97
C ARG A 105 7.47 -16.07 16.97
N SER A 106 6.80 -16.06 18.12
CA SER A 106 5.41 -16.50 18.28
C SER A 106 4.57 -15.39 18.91
N TYR A 107 3.35 -15.19 18.42
CA TYR A 107 2.47 -14.07 18.79
C TYR A 107 1.01 -14.51 18.89
N ALA A 108 0.30 -14.02 19.91
CA ALA A 108 -1.11 -14.32 20.18
C ALA A 108 -2.05 -13.50 19.27
N TRP A 109 -2.13 -13.85 17.98
CA TRP A 109 -2.99 -13.17 17.01
C TRP A 109 -4.49 -13.41 17.23
N ASP A 110 -4.84 -14.47 17.97
CA ASP A 110 -6.19 -14.77 18.46
C ASP A 110 -6.66 -13.79 19.55
N GLN A 111 -5.72 -13.17 20.27
CA GLN A 111 -5.96 -12.17 21.32
C GLN A 111 -5.40 -10.79 20.94
N LYS A 112 -5.39 -10.49 19.63
CA LYS A 112 -4.90 -9.21 19.12
C LYS A 112 -5.81 -8.05 19.49
N GLU A 113 -5.22 -6.87 19.62
CA GLU A 113 -5.95 -5.61 19.69
C GLU A 113 -5.92 -4.90 18.35
N THR A 114 -7.01 -4.23 18.01
CA THR A 114 -7.17 -3.54 16.72
C THR A 114 -7.45 -2.06 16.89
N PHE A 115 -6.91 -1.25 15.99
CA PHE A 115 -7.16 0.19 15.90
C PHE A 115 -7.27 0.60 14.43
N GLY A 116 -8.35 1.29 14.07
CA GLY A 116 -8.53 1.82 12.71
C GLY A 116 -7.94 3.22 12.61
N LEU A 117 -7.26 3.55 11.52
CA LEU A 117 -6.88 4.92 11.18
C LEU A 117 -7.72 5.38 10.01
N SER A 118 -8.49 6.45 10.23
CA SER A 118 -9.14 7.20 9.14
C SER A 118 -8.10 7.84 8.22
N ALA A 119 -8.53 8.31 7.05
CA ALA A 119 -7.65 9.03 6.12
C ALA A 119 -7.01 10.27 6.78
N LEU A 120 -7.78 11.00 7.60
CA LEU A 120 -7.29 12.17 8.33
C LEU A 120 -6.25 11.78 9.41
N GLU A 121 -6.50 10.72 10.18
CA GLU A 121 -5.52 10.24 11.17
C GLU A 121 -4.25 9.73 10.49
N CYS A 122 -4.35 9.12 9.30
CA CYS A 122 -3.19 8.76 8.48
C CYS A 122 -2.39 10.01 8.08
N ALA A 123 -3.06 11.08 7.65
CA ALA A 123 -2.40 12.35 7.34
C ALA A 123 -1.72 12.96 8.58
N SER A 124 -2.38 12.88 9.74
CA SER A 124 -1.79 13.27 11.02
C SER A 124 -0.52 12.48 11.32
N VAL A 125 -0.52 11.16 11.14
CA VAL A 125 0.67 10.28 11.24
C VAL A 125 1.80 10.77 10.37
N LEU A 126 1.54 11.10 9.11
CA LEU A 126 2.57 11.63 8.20
C LEU A 126 3.17 12.94 8.74
N GLU A 127 2.31 13.91 9.07
CA GLU A 127 2.72 15.24 9.50
C GLU A 127 3.53 15.22 10.80
N ASN A 128 3.03 14.56 11.85
CA ASN A 128 3.73 14.55 13.14
C ASN A 128 4.96 13.66 13.11
N ALA A 129 4.99 12.61 12.26
CA ALA A 129 6.21 11.85 12.03
C ALA A 129 7.31 12.70 11.40
N ASP A 130 6.97 13.56 10.43
CA ASP A 130 7.92 14.53 9.84
C ASP A 130 8.40 15.56 10.85
N LYS A 131 7.51 16.04 11.72
CA LYS A 131 7.83 16.99 12.79
C LYS A 131 8.51 16.34 14.00
N HIS A 132 8.64 15.00 14.02
CA HIS A 132 9.13 14.24 15.15
C HIS A 132 8.35 14.51 16.46
N GLN A 133 7.03 14.66 16.35
CA GLN A 133 6.13 14.97 17.46
C GLN A 133 5.29 13.74 17.86
N PRO A 134 4.98 13.56 19.16
CA PRO A 134 4.08 12.52 19.60
C PRO A 134 2.63 12.83 19.23
N MET A 135 1.82 11.79 19.07
CA MET A 135 0.39 11.91 18.76
C MET A 135 -0.44 10.84 19.47
N SER A 136 -1.72 11.14 19.65
CA SER A 136 -2.66 10.24 20.31
C SER A 136 -4.03 10.31 19.65
N PHE A 137 -4.59 9.15 19.32
CA PHE A 137 -5.92 9.00 18.75
C PHE A 137 -6.79 8.22 19.72
N VAL A 138 -8.04 8.65 19.92
CA VAL A 138 -8.96 8.04 20.89
C VAL A 138 -10.24 7.67 20.17
N HIS A 139 -10.56 6.37 20.18
CA HIS A 139 -11.76 5.82 19.56
C HIS A 139 -12.66 5.22 20.63
N ASP A 140 -13.95 5.48 20.47
CA ASP A 140 -15.03 4.83 21.22
C ASP A 140 -15.98 4.16 20.22
N PRO A 141 -16.02 2.81 20.15
CA PRO A 141 -16.87 2.10 19.20
C PRO A 141 -18.37 2.37 19.38
N TYR A 142 -18.80 2.85 20.56
CA TYR A 142 -20.19 3.14 20.89
C TYR A 142 -20.47 4.64 20.97
N LYS A 143 -19.59 5.48 20.43
CA LYS A 143 -19.73 6.94 20.48
C LYS A 143 -21.10 7.37 19.93
N GLY A 144 -21.85 8.16 20.70
CA GLY A 144 -23.18 8.66 20.33
C GLY A 144 -24.31 7.64 20.43
N GLY A 145 -24.04 6.42 20.92
CA GLY A 145 -25.03 5.35 21.09
C GLY A 145 -25.13 4.84 22.52
N GLU A 146 -25.93 3.79 22.70
CA GLU A 146 -26.02 3.08 23.97
C GLU A 146 -24.69 2.35 24.25
N GLY A 147 -24.06 2.67 25.38
CA GLY A 147 -22.75 2.12 25.75
C GLY A 147 -21.56 3.02 25.45
N GLU A 148 -21.77 4.28 25.07
CA GLU A 148 -20.70 5.29 25.02
C GLU A 148 -19.87 5.27 26.32
N GLY A 149 -18.55 5.37 26.17
CA GLY A 149 -17.58 5.34 27.26
C GLY A 149 -17.26 3.94 27.78
N ARG A 150 -17.99 2.90 27.37
CA ARG A 150 -17.77 1.54 27.85
C ARG A 150 -16.45 0.95 27.37
N ILE A 151 -16.08 1.19 26.12
CA ILE A 151 -14.82 0.75 25.53
C ILE A 151 -14.11 1.95 24.94
N ILE A 152 -12.92 2.26 25.46
CA ILE A 152 -12.07 3.33 24.91
C ILE A 152 -10.78 2.72 24.41
N LYS A 153 -10.50 2.90 23.13
CA LYS A 153 -9.23 2.54 22.52
C LYS A 153 -8.40 3.79 22.32
N THR A 154 -7.13 3.74 22.69
CA THR A 154 -6.19 4.82 22.49
C THR A 154 -4.96 4.29 21.76
N LEU A 155 -4.67 4.86 20.59
CA LEU A 155 -3.40 4.64 19.90
C LEU A 155 -2.49 5.82 20.19
N ARG A 156 -1.32 5.55 20.76
CA ARG A 156 -0.23 6.52 20.91
C ARG A 156 0.90 6.17 19.97
N VAL A 157 1.38 7.16 19.24
CA VAL A 157 2.56 7.05 18.38
C VAL A 157 3.54 8.13 18.81
N SER A 158 4.74 7.75 19.18
CA SER A 158 5.73 8.70 19.69
C SER A 158 7.16 8.28 19.33
N PRO A 159 8.09 9.24 19.19
CA PRO A 159 9.51 8.92 19.14
C PRO A 159 9.95 8.07 20.33
N ALA A 160 10.83 7.12 20.09
CA ALA A 160 11.49 6.38 21.18
C ALA A 160 12.59 7.25 21.81
N LYS A 161 13.02 6.90 23.04
CA LYS A 161 14.05 7.66 23.77
C LYS A 161 15.41 7.66 23.07
N GLU A 162 15.75 6.58 22.37
CA GLU A 162 17.04 6.43 21.69
C GLU A 162 16.88 6.54 20.19
N GLN A 163 16.23 5.56 19.55
CA GLN A 163 16.03 5.53 18.11
C GLN A 163 14.70 4.87 17.75
N GLY A 164 14.10 5.33 16.65
CA GLY A 164 12.84 4.82 16.14
C GLY A 164 11.65 5.40 16.87
N TRP A 165 10.55 4.65 16.83
CA TRP A 165 9.23 5.06 17.24
C TRP A 165 8.56 3.94 18.03
N GLY A 166 7.62 4.32 18.87
CA GLY A 166 6.75 3.42 19.60
C GLY A 166 5.31 3.57 19.14
N PHE A 167 4.67 2.46 18.81
CA PHE A 167 3.23 2.39 18.57
C PHE A 167 2.61 1.62 19.74
N ASN A 168 1.72 2.26 20.49
CA ASN A 168 1.06 1.68 21.64
C ASN A 168 -0.45 1.75 21.49
N VAL A 169 -1.11 0.60 21.38
CA VAL A 169 -2.56 0.51 21.54
C VAL A 169 -2.88 0.18 23.00
N ALA A 170 -3.78 0.97 23.59
CA ALA A 170 -4.33 0.74 24.91
C ALA A 170 -5.86 0.63 24.80
N VAL A 171 -6.45 -0.33 25.50
CA VAL A 171 -7.89 -0.56 25.53
C VAL A 171 -8.35 -0.52 26.99
N LYS A 172 -9.32 0.35 27.26
CA LYS A 172 -10.05 0.41 28.51
C LYS A 172 -11.45 -0.15 28.31
N GLU A 173 -11.92 -0.92 29.27
CA GLU A 173 -13.28 -1.47 29.30
C GLU A 173 -13.87 -1.23 30.69
N GLY A 174 -15.04 -0.56 30.77
CA GLY A 174 -15.69 -0.25 32.04
C GLY A 174 -14.82 0.58 33.00
N GLY A 175 -13.98 1.46 32.45
CA GLY A 175 -13.02 2.28 33.20
C GLY A 175 -11.73 1.56 33.64
N SER A 176 -11.63 0.25 33.44
CA SER A 176 -10.45 -0.55 33.79
C SER A 176 -9.54 -0.77 32.58
N ASP A 177 -8.23 -0.82 32.81
CA ASP A 177 -7.25 -1.16 31.78
C ASP A 177 -7.39 -2.64 31.38
N LYS A 178 -7.80 -2.90 30.14
CA LYS A 178 -8.02 -4.25 29.60
C LYS A 178 -6.78 -4.78 28.89
N ALA A 179 -6.17 -3.93 28.05
CA ALA A 179 -4.99 -4.28 27.28
C ALA A 179 -4.11 -3.06 27.05
N SER A 180 -2.80 -3.28 27.00
CA SER A 180 -1.84 -2.34 26.44
C SER A 180 -0.76 -3.13 25.72
N ILE A 181 -0.57 -2.86 24.43
CA ILE A 181 0.43 -3.56 23.60
C ILE A 181 1.30 -2.49 22.95
N TYR A 182 2.60 -2.59 23.17
CA TYR A 182 3.62 -1.70 22.62
C TYR A 182 4.45 -2.45 21.58
N CYS A 183 4.55 -1.88 20.38
CA CYS A 183 5.45 -2.34 19.33
C CYS A 183 6.47 -1.24 19.02
N SER A 184 7.76 -1.58 19.10
CA SER A 184 8.81 -0.69 18.59
C SER A 184 8.87 -0.75 17.06
N VAL A 185 9.17 0.40 16.45
CA VAL A 185 9.21 0.60 15.01
C VAL A 185 10.49 1.36 14.70
N SER A 186 11.36 0.82 13.86
CA SER A 186 12.60 1.50 13.45
C SER A 186 12.30 2.65 12.48
N ASP A 187 13.28 3.53 12.26
CA ASP A 187 13.11 4.63 11.29
C ASP A 187 12.86 4.11 9.87
N ALA A 188 13.47 2.99 9.49
CA ALA A 188 13.25 2.35 8.19
C ALA A 188 11.83 1.76 8.08
N GLU A 189 11.34 1.13 9.14
CA GLU A 189 9.97 0.61 9.21
C GLU A 189 8.95 1.76 9.16
N LEU A 190 9.21 2.86 9.87
CA LEU A 190 8.37 4.06 9.81
C LEU A 190 8.41 4.70 8.42
N ARG A 191 9.57 4.79 7.77
CA ARG A 191 9.69 5.31 6.40
C ARG A 191 8.82 4.52 5.43
N LEU A 192 8.76 3.19 5.58
CA LEU A 192 7.88 2.34 4.78
C LEU A 192 6.40 2.56 5.12
N ILE A 193 6.04 2.63 6.41
CA ILE A 193 4.67 2.98 6.83
C ILE A 193 4.25 4.30 6.19
N LYS A 194 5.08 5.35 6.24
CA LYS A 194 4.79 6.64 5.62
C LYS A 194 4.56 6.52 4.12
N THR A 195 5.40 5.77 3.39
CA THR A 195 5.17 5.50 1.95
C THR A 195 3.80 4.88 1.70
N LEU A 196 3.45 3.87 2.50
CA LEU A 196 2.16 3.18 2.37
C LEU A 196 1.01 4.13 2.67
N LEU A 197 1.07 4.91 3.77
CA LEU A 197 0.03 5.86 4.12
C LEU A 197 -0.14 6.94 3.04
N THR A 198 0.94 7.52 2.52
CA THR A 198 0.89 8.49 1.41
C THR A 198 0.21 7.90 0.17
N PHE A 199 0.49 6.62 -0.15
CA PHE A 199 -0.17 5.92 -1.24
C PHE A 199 -1.65 5.62 -0.97
N LEU A 200 -2.00 5.32 0.29
CA LEU A 200 -3.33 4.85 0.67
C LEU A 200 -4.32 6.00 0.88
N VAL A 201 -3.93 7.12 1.49
CA VAL A 201 -4.84 8.24 1.81
C VAL A 201 -5.80 8.62 0.68
N PRO A 202 -5.36 8.92 -0.56
CA PRO A 202 -6.30 9.24 -1.64
C PRO A 202 -7.24 8.09 -2.01
N ARG A 203 -6.81 6.84 -1.81
CA ARG A 203 -7.58 5.62 -2.11
C ARG A 203 -8.61 5.27 -1.04
N LEU A 204 -8.30 5.59 0.22
CA LEU A 204 -9.29 5.48 1.30
C LEU A 204 -10.45 6.44 1.06
N LEU A 205 -10.17 7.59 0.42
CA LEU A 205 -11.14 8.60 0.03
C LEU A 205 -11.70 8.40 -1.40
N GLY A 206 -11.35 7.30 -2.09
CA GLY A 206 -11.83 6.96 -3.44
C GLY A 206 -11.47 7.95 -4.55
N PHE A 207 -10.52 8.85 -4.34
CA PHE A 207 -10.07 9.79 -5.38
C PHE A 207 -9.36 9.08 -6.52
N ASP A 208 -8.74 7.93 -6.27
CA ASP A 208 -8.15 7.11 -7.32
C ASP A 208 -9.21 6.56 -8.28
N GLU A 209 -10.38 6.16 -7.79
CA GLU A 209 -11.51 5.76 -8.64
C GLU A 209 -12.11 6.97 -9.37
N HIS A 210 -12.21 8.12 -8.70
CA HIS A 210 -12.72 9.36 -9.31
C HIS A 210 -11.90 9.80 -10.54
N PHE A 211 -10.57 9.66 -10.48
CA PHE A 211 -9.66 10.09 -11.56
C PHE A 211 -9.39 9.03 -12.64
N GLN A 212 -10.00 7.84 -12.55
CA GLN A 212 -9.88 6.82 -13.60
C GLN A 212 -10.81 7.04 -14.80
N GLY A 213 -11.91 7.79 -14.60
CA GLY A 213 -12.90 8.05 -15.65
C GLY A 213 -12.46 9.10 -16.68
N ALA A 214 -13.19 9.16 -17.80
CA ALA A 214 -13.02 10.23 -18.78
C ALA A 214 -13.25 11.61 -18.12
N PRO A 215 -12.50 12.66 -18.49
CA PRO A 215 -12.71 13.98 -17.94
C PRO A 215 -14.14 14.45 -18.24
N SER A 216 -14.75 15.16 -17.29
CA SER A 216 -16.01 15.85 -17.56
C SER A 216 -15.75 16.97 -18.56
N VAL A 217 -16.27 16.82 -19.78
CA VAL A 217 -16.22 17.87 -20.80
C VAL A 217 -17.44 18.77 -20.59
N LEU A 218 -17.20 20.02 -20.23
CA LEU A 218 -18.23 21.04 -20.31
C LEU A 218 -18.47 21.32 -21.79
N GLU A 219 -19.66 20.97 -22.29
CA GLU A 219 -20.10 21.41 -23.61
C GLU A 219 -20.04 22.93 -23.63
N ALA A 220 -19.35 23.51 -24.62
CA ALA A 220 -19.34 24.96 -24.79
C ALA A 220 -20.80 25.40 -24.97
N SER A 221 -21.32 26.19 -24.02
CA SER A 221 -22.62 26.82 -24.21
C SER A 221 -22.54 27.60 -25.50
N GLN A 222 -23.35 27.22 -26.49
CA GLN A 222 -23.54 28.05 -27.67
C GLN A 222 -24.04 29.40 -27.15
N GLY A 223 -23.22 30.43 -27.31
CA GLY A 223 -23.32 31.67 -26.55
C GLY A 223 -24.71 32.28 -26.56
N ALA A 224 -25.28 32.43 -25.36
CA ALA A 224 -26.19 33.53 -25.07
C ALA A 224 -25.39 34.56 -24.28
N ALA A 225 -25.15 35.71 -24.90
CA ALA A 225 -24.64 36.88 -24.18
C ALA A 225 -25.67 37.26 -23.11
N GLY A 226 -25.33 37.12 -21.81
CA GLY A 226 -26.23 37.47 -20.73
C GLY A 226 -25.70 37.18 -19.33
N GLU A 227 -25.20 38.25 -18.70
CA GLU A 227 -24.98 38.49 -17.26
C GLU A 227 -24.08 37.55 -16.43
N ALA A 228 -23.07 38.20 -15.83
CA ALA A 228 -22.16 37.65 -14.85
C ALA A 228 -22.90 37.27 -13.56
N GLY A 229 -22.94 35.98 -13.25
CA GLY A 229 -23.48 35.48 -11.99
C GLY A 229 -22.80 34.18 -11.56
N GLY A 230 -21.92 34.30 -10.57
CA GLY A 230 -21.52 33.24 -9.62
C GLY A 230 -20.73 32.06 -10.18
N ALA A 231 -19.47 31.93 -9.76
CA ALA A 231 -18.72 30.68 -9.91
C ALA A 231 -19.44 29.54 -9.17
N PRO A 232 -19.66 28.37 -9.79
CA PRO A 232 -20.15 27.21 -9.08
C PRO A 232 -18.97 26.56 -8.34
N PHE A 233 -18.96 26.68 -7.02
CA PHE A 233 -18.31 25.71 -6.14
C PHE A 233 -19.40 24.95 -5.41
#